data_AF-A0A0P1HKH8-F1
#
_entry.id   AF-A0A0P1HKH8-F1
#
_cell.length_a   1.000
_cell.length_b   1.000
_cell.length_c   1.000
_cell.angle_alpha   90.00
_cell.angle_beta   90.00
_cell.angle_gamma   90.00
#
_symmetry.space_group_name_H-M   'P 1'
#
loop_
_entity.id
_entity.type
_entity.pdbx_description
1 polymer ?
#
loop_
_entity_poly.entity_id
_entity_poly.type
_entity_poly.pdbx_seq_one_letter_code
_entity_poly.pdbx_strand_id
1 'polypeptide(L)'
;MRQELILRPASMRLAVFLLVAVAEAAAIRLLTYDADQFFCGNVSAYTLCRGLRTLPLSVFFMCAAVVLMTVARPRLWHSYAHLAAAAPSRRLVPAGLHLLGLVLVLVPLWRLPLAQLEAQFSQAAPLFLAGGALALLGAALWLLPLRAWKQWLLGNGAFLPLVAAGFFLLPLVVEATGWLWGENRALTRLTFQAVSGVFALTGTELFTLPGERIIGLNDFSVRIASGCSGAEGVALVAVFMALYALLARRTLRMGPYWAVLFPVAVCLSWILNILRISALIWLGANVSPKLAVDGFHSYAGWLMFSLLAFAVLAIVHNMAFFHTGAAKPGARPGLPLRADPLFARIVPFILFMMSGTITPLLWENPADGYPLRVAFMLLGLALFWPALRAIDWRAGPADWLTGCAVAAMWLLLAPDTTASAAQAPDPFWILCRLLGTVLLVPVIEELFFRAYVLERAAGTSAAAPWRVLAGLALSSLLFAALHDRWLAGAAAGVAFGLLYLRTRRPGGAVQAHMLANAIIAAVAIATMNYDLI
;
A
#
# COMPACT_ATOMS: atom_id res chain seq x y z
N MET A 1 -19.70 5.57 31.68
CA MET A 1 -20.59 4.43 31.34
C MET A 1 -21.74 4.76 30.36
N ARG A 2 -22.53 5.83 30.53
CA ARG A 2 -23.66 6.13 29.59
C ARG A 2 -23.25 6.41 28.13
N GLN A 3 -22.09 7.05 27.88
CA GLN A 3 -21.64 7.34 26.51
C GLN A 3 -21.17 6.08 25.73
N GLU A 4 -20.68 5.05 26.41
CA GLU A 4 -20.17 3.84 25.74
C GLU A 4 -21.28 2.91 25.23
N LEU A 5 -22.43 2.87 25.92
CA LEU A 5 -23.59 2.07 25.46
C LEU A 5 -24.23 2.64 24.19
N ILE A 6 -24.21 3.96 24.02
CA ILE A 6 -24.82 4.66 22.88
C ILE A 6 -24.00 4.45 21.58
N LEU A 7 -22.68 4.26 21.69
CA LEU A 7 -21.78 4.09 20.54
C LEU A 7 -21.81 2.67 19.93
N ARG A 8 -22.25 1.64 20.68
CA ARG A 8 -22.29 0.24 20.24
C ARG A 8 -23.13 0.00 18.97
N PRO A 9 -24.41 0.41 18.88
CA PRO A 9 -25.23 0.15 17.69
C PRO A 9 -24.75 0.89 16.44
N ALA A 10 -24.23 2.11 16.58
CA ALA A 10 -23.64 2.86 15.47
C ALA A 10 -22.37 2.18 14.93
N SER A 11 -21.49 1.72 15.83
CA SER A 11 -20.27 1.00 15.46
C SER A 11 -20.54 -0.35 14.79
N MET A 12 -21.56 -1.08 15.24
CA MET A 12 -21.96 -2.36 14.64
C MET A 12 -22.53 -2.18 13.23
N ARG A 13 -23.39 -1.17 13.01
CA ARG A 13 -23.94 -0.87 11.68
C ARG A 13 -22.85 -0.51 10.68
N LEU A 14 -21.91 0.33 11.09
CA LEU A 14 -20.75 0.68 10.26
C LEU A 14 -19.88 -0.55 9.97
N ALA A 15 -19.63 -1.41 10.96
CA ALA A 15 -18.86 -2.63 10.76
C ALA A 15 -19.52 -3.59 9.77
N VAL A 16 -20.84 -3.82 9.89
CA VAL A 16 -21.60 -4.64 8.94
C VAL A 16 -21.55 -4.05 7.53
N PHE A 17 -21.74 -2.73 7.40
CA PHE A 17 -21.65 -2.06 6.11
C PHE A 17 -20.25 -2.24 5.48
N LEU A 18 -19.18 -2.06 6.26
CA LEU A 18 -17.81 -2.25 5.78
C LEU A 18 -17.54 -3.69 5.32
N LEU A 19 -18.04 -4.70 6.05
CA LEU A 19 -17.95 -6.09 5.63
C LEU A 19 -18.66 -6.34 4.29
N VAL A 20 -19.87 -5.78 4.13
CA VAL A 20 -20.62 -5.88 2.86
C VAL A 20 -19.89 -5.16 1.73
N ALA A 21 -19.35 -3.96 1.95
CA ALA A 21 -18.60 -3.21 0.96
C ALA A 21 -17.31 -3.94 0.52
N VAL A 22 -16.62 -4.62 1.45
CA VAL A 22 -15.46 -5.46 1.12
C VAL A 22 -15.88 -6.67 0.28
N ALA A 23 -16.98 -7.34 0.65
CA ALA A 23 -17.52 -8.46 -0.12
C ALA A 23 -17.98 -8.03 -1.53
N GLU A 24 -18.61 -6.85 -1.64
CA GLU A 24 -18.97 -6.22 -2.92
C GLU A 24 -17.74 -5.96 -3.78
N ALA A 25 -16.71 -5.34 -3.24
CA ALA A 25 -15.47 -5.06 -3.98
C ALA A 25 -14.80 -6.35 -4.48
N ALA A 26 -14.79 -7.41 -3.64
CA ALA A 26 -14.28 -8.72 -4.02
C ALA A 26 -15.11 -9.36 -5.15
N ALA A 27 -16.45 -9.31 -5.05
CA ALA A 27 -17.35 -9.86 -6.07
C ALA A 27 -17.21 -9.14 -7.41
N ILE A 28 -17.17 -7.79 -7.40
CA ILE A 28 -16.92 -7.00 -8.60
C ILE A 28 -15.56 -7.38 -9.21
N ARG A 29 -14.50 -7.45 -8.40
CA ARG A 29 -13.16 -7.82 -8.89
C ARG A 29 -13.11 -9.22 -9.49
N LEU A 30 -13.78 -10.20 -8.90
CA LEU A 30 -13.87 -11.56 -9.44
C LEU A 30 -14.61 -11.58 -10.79
N LEU A 31 -15.72 -10.85 -10.91
CA LEU A 31 -16.52 -10.80 -12.13
C LEU A 31 -15.90 -9.96 -13.25
N THR A 32 -14.97 -9.06 -12.89
CA THR A 32 -14.27 -8.16 -13.83
C THR A 32 -12.79 -8.47 -13.94
N TYR A 33 -12.34 -9.65 -13.48
CA TYR A 33 -10.93 -9.99 -13.43
C TYR A 33 -10.26 -9.92 -14.81
N ASP A 34 -10.98 -10.34 -15.86
CA ASP A 34 -10.51 -10.31 -17.26
C ASP A 34 -10.91 -9.01 -18.01
N ALA A 35 -11.39 -7.98 -17.31
CA ALA A 35 -11.96 -6.77 -17.93
C ALA A 35 -10.93 -5.79 -18.51
N ASP A 36 -9.62 -6.12 -18.48
CA ASP A 36 -8.57 -5.35 -19.18
C ASP A 36 -8.76 -5.32 -20.71
N GLN A 37 -9.74 -6.08 -21.23
CA GLN A 37 -10.14 -6.08 -22.63
C GLN A 37 -11.38 -5.21 -22.95
N PHE A 38 -12.04 -4.58 -21.96
CA PHE A 38 -13.22 -3.74 -22.21
C PHE A 38 -12.84 -2.30 -22.59
N PHE A 39 -13.04 -1.93 -23.85
CA PHE A 39 -12.70 -0.60 -24.36
C PHE A 39 -13.96 0.19 -24.71
N CYS A 40 -14.21 1.31 -24.02
CA CYS A 40 -15.33 2.20 -24.35
C CYS A 40 -15.26 2.72 -25.81
N GLY A 41 -14.09 2.70 -26.46
CA GLY A 41 -13.94 3.03 -27.88
C GLY A 41 -14.65 2.08 -28.83
N ASN A 42 -14.93 0.84 -28.40
CA ASN A 42 -15.65 -0.17 -29.18
C ASN A 42 -17.17 -0.08 -29.02
N VAL A 43 -17.66 0.85 -28.19
CA VAL A 43 -19.07 0.97 -27.82
C VAL A 43 -19.70 2.16 -28.54
N SER A 44 -20.89 1.96 -29.12
CA SER A 44 -21.65 3.00 -29.85
C SER A 44 -21.99 4.23 -28.99
N ALA A 45 -22.19 4.02 -27.68
CA ALA A 45 -22.45 5.06 -26.68
C ALA A 45 -21.18 5.43 -25.88
N TYR A 46 -20.11 5.85 -26.57
CA TYR A 46 -18.81 6.17 -25.97
C TYR A 46 -18.89 7.10 -24.75
N THR A 47 -19.63 8.21 -24.84
CA THR A 47 -19.74 9.20 -23.76
C THR A 47 -20.40 8.65 -22.51
N LEU A 48 -21.44 7.82 -22.69
CA LEU A 48 -22.14 7.16 -21.59
C LEU A 48 -21.25 6.10 -20.93
N CYS A 49 -20.56 5.30 -21.73
CA CYS A 49 -19.58 4.31 -21.26
C CYS A 49 -18.47 4.96 -20.44
N ARG A 50 -17.89 6.03 -20.99
CA ARG A 50 -16.86 6.83 -20.32
C ARG A 50 -17.37 7.41 -18.99
N GLY A 51 -18.56 8.00 -18.98
CA GLY A 51 -19.19 8.52 -17.76
C GLY A 51 -19.41 7.45 -16.69
N LEU A 52 -19.89 6.26 -17.08
CA LEU A 52 -20.11 5.12 -16.20
C LEU A 52 -18.80 4.52 -15.65
N ARG A 53 -17.67 4.71 -16.33
CA ARG A 53 -16.34 4.32 -15.82
C ARG A 53 -15.77 5.36 -14.85
N THR A 54 -15.93 6.65 -15.15
CA THR A 54 -15.33 7.73 -14.34
C THR A 54 -16.13 8.04 -13.08
N LEU A 55 -17.46 7.98 -13.12
CA LEU A 55 -18.32 8.33 -11.99
C LEU A 55 -18.09 7.47 -10.74
N PRO A 56 -18.03 6.11 -10.82
CA PRO A 56 -17.72 5.29 -9.65
C PRO A 56 -16.36 5.61 -9.05
N LEU A 57 -15.36 5.89 -9.89
CA LEU A 57 -14.02 6.28 -9.45
C LEU A 57 -14.05 7.62 -8.69
N SER A 58 -14.78 8.61 -9.20
CA SER A 58 -15.00 9.90 -8.53
C SER A 58 -15.69 9.74 -7.18
N VAL A 59 -16.73 8.91 -7.09
CA VAL A 59 -17.40 8.61 -5.83
C VAL A 59 -16.47 7.90 -4.86
N PHE A 60 -15.67 6.94 -5.33
CA PHE A 60 -14.69 6.24 -4.51
C PHE A 60 -13.67 7.19 -3.90
N PHE A 61 -13.02 8.04 -4.70
CA PHE A 61 -12.04 9.01 -4.20
C PHE A 61 -12.66 10.01 -3.21
N MET A 62 -13.87 10.50 -3.49
CA MET A 62 -14.63 11.33 -2.56
C MET A 62 -14.87 10.62 -1.22
N CYS A 63 -15.40 9.41 -1.25
CA CYS A 63 -15.68 8.60 -0.05
C CYS A 63 -14.39 8.32 0.74
N ALA A 64 -13.32 7.90 0.07
CA ALA A 64 -12.03 7.63 0.69
C ALA A 64 -11.47 8.87 1.41
N ALA A 65 -11.50 10.03 0.75
CA ALA A 65 -11.05 11.29 1.34
C ALA A 65 -11.91 11.72 2.54
N VAL A 66 -13.24 11.60 2.43
CA VAL A 66 -14.18 11.91 3.51
C VAL A 66 -13.95 10.98 4.72
N VAL A 67 -13.82 9.68 4.50
CA VAL A 67 -13.50 8.69 5.56
C VAL A 67 -12.17 9.01 6.20
N LEU A 68 -11.11 9.23 5.41
CA LEU A 68 -9.78 9.56 5.90
C LEU A 68 -9.81 10.83 6.76
N MET A 69 -10.48 11.89 6.29
CA MET A 69 -10.61 13.14 7.06
C MET A 69 -11.43 12.96 8.33
N THR A 70 -12.47 12.10 8.29
CA THR A 70 -13.29 11.79 9.46
C THR A 70 -12.49 11.07 10.53
N VAL A 71 -11.68 10.08 10.13
CA VAL A 71 -10.78 9.33 11.02
C VAL A 71 -9.66 10.24 11.55
N ALA A 72 -9.10 11.10 10.69
CA ALA A 72 -8.01 12.00 11.06
C ALA A 72 -8.44 13.15 11.98
N ARG A 73 -9.74 13.48 12.03
CA ARG A 73 -10.27 14.59 12.86
C ARG A 73 -11.29 14.07 13.88
N PRO A 74 -10.91 13.93 15.17
CA PRO A 74 -11.80 13.42 16.21
C PRO A 74 -13.16 14.11 16.29
N ARG A 75 -13.22 15.44 16.05
CA ARG A 75 -14.47 16.20 16.04
C ARG A 75 -15.46 15.70 14.98
N LEU A 76 -14.99 15.37 13.77
CA LEU A 76 -15.83 14.85 12.68
C LEU A 76 -16.37 13.47 13.03
N TRP A 77 -15.50 12.60 13.57
CA TRP A 77 -15.90 11.27 14.03
C TRP A 77 -16.92 11.33 15.17
N HIS A 78 -16.71 12.17 16.19
CA HIS A 78 -17.64 12.29 17.30
C HIS A 78 -19.00 12.83 16.86
N SER A 79 -19.02 13.83 15.97
CA SER A 79 -20.26 14.35 15.39
C SER A 79 -21.01 13.27 14.58
N TYR A 80 -20.28 12.52 13.74
CA TYR A 80 -20.85 11.39 13.00
C TYR A 80 -21.44 10.34 13.95
N ALA A 81 -20.65 9.90 14.93
CA ALA A 81 -21.04 8.84 15.85
C ALA A 81 -22.26 9.22 16.70
N HIS A 82 -22.36 10.49 17.12
CA HIS A 82 -23.53 11.01 17.81
C HIS A 82 -24.79 10.95 16.94
N LEU A 83 -24.71 11.43 15.70
CA LEU A 83 -25.83 11.37 14.76
C LEU A 83 -26.21 9.94 14.37
N ALA A 84 -25.22 9.07 14.23
CA ALA A 84 -25.42 7.66 13.89
C ALA A 84 -26.06 6.88 15.04
N ALA A 85 -25.75 7.24 16.29
CA ALA A 85 -26.35 6.64 17.47
C ALA A 85 -27.78 7.13 17.75
N ALA A 86 -28.10 8.37 17.39
CA ALA A 86 -29.45 8.90 17.44
C ALA A 86 -30.38 8.30 16.36
N ALA A 87 -29.80 7.73 15.29
CA ALA A 87 -30.56 7.06 14.25
C ALA A 87 -31.01 5.65 14.67
N PRO A 88 -32.18 5.16 14.19
CA PRO A 88 -32.65 3.80 14.48
C PRO A 88 -31.58 2.74 14.19
N SER A 89 -31.44 1.77 15.10
CA SER A 89 -30.38 0.75 15.04
C SER A 89 -30.53 -0.18 13.83
N ARG A 90 -31.76 -0.52 13.45
CA ARG A 90 -32.08 -1.40 12.31
C ARG A 90 -32.61 -0.58 11.13
N ARG A 91 -31.88 -0.58 10.02
CA ARG A 91 -32.21 0.12 8.77
C ARG A 91 -32.26 -0.85 7.59
N LEU A 92 -33.12 -1.87 7.73
CA LEU A 92 -33.20 -2.98 6.78
C LEU A 92 -33.69 -2.55 5.39
N VAL A 93 -34.60 -1.59 5.30
CA VAL A 93 -35.10 -1.09 4.00
C VAL A 93 -33.97 -0.42 3.20
N PRO A 94 -33.21 0.56 3.75
CA PRO A 94 -32.02 1.08 3.06
C PRO A 94 -30.96 0.03 2.72
N ALA A 95 -30.74 -0.95 3.60
CA ALA A 95 -29.82 -2.06 3.32
C ALA A 95 -30.31 -2.91 2.14
N GLY A 96 -31.60 -3.22 2.08
CA GLY A 96 -32.22 -3.93 0.96
C GLY A 96 -32.15 -3.14 -0.35
N LEU A 97 -32.31 -1.81 -0.31
CA LEU A 97 -32.13 -0.95 -1.49
C LEU A 97 -30.68 -1.00 -2.01
N HIS A 98 -29.70 -1.01 -1.10
CA HIS A 98 -28.30 -1.14 -1.48
C HIS A 98 -28.02 -2.49 -2.14
N LEU A 99 -28.49 -3.59 -1.53
CA LEU A 99 -28.35 -4.94 -2.07
C LEU A 99 -29.05 -5.10 -3.42
N LEU A 100 -30.25 -4.55 -3.59
CA LEU A 100 -30.96 -4.55 -4.87
C LEU A 100 -30.16 -3.79 -5.94
N GLY A 101 -29.63 -2.62 -5.59
CA GLY A 101 -28.77 -1.85 -6.49
C GLY A 101 -27.55 -2.64 -6.94
N LEU A 102 -26.90 -3.34 -6.00
CA LEU A 102 -25.76 -4.20 -6.29
C LEU A 102 -26.15 -5.35 -7.24
N VAL A 103 -27.27 -6.04 -6.98
CA VAL A 103 -27.77 -7.10 -7.87
C VAL A 103 -27.98 -6.58 -9.30
N LEU A 104 -28.57 -5.38 -9.46
CA LEU A 104 -28.79 -4.79 -10.78
C LEU A 104 -27.49 -4.46 -11.53
N VAL A 105 -26.43 -4.07 -10.80
CA VAL A 105 -25.09 -3.85 -11.39
C VAL A 105 -24.42 -5.19 -11.75
N LEU A 106 -24.56 -6.21 -10.91
CA LEU A 106 -23.87 -7.49 -11.10
C LEU A 106 -24.53 -8.38 -12.16
N VAL A 107 -25.85 -8.30 -12.35
CA VAL A 107 -26.59 -9.16 -13.29
C VAL A 107 -26.06 -9.07 -14.73
N PRO A 108 -25.86 -7.88 -15.32
CA PRO A 108 -25.28 -7.76 -16.67
C PRO A 108 -23.86 -8.33 -16.75
N LEU A 109 -23.04 -8.09 -15.71
CA LEU A 109 -21.65 -8.58 -15.65
C LEU A 109 -21.57 -10.10 -15.53
N TRP A 110 -22.54 -10.71 -14.84
CA TRP A 110 -22.57 -12.16 -14.67
C TRP A 110 -23.18 -12.89 -15.87
N ARG A 111 -24.16 -12.29 -16.56
CA ARG A 111 -24.88 -12.97 -17.64
C ARG A 111 -24.28 -12.79 -19.03
N LEU A 112 -23.60 -11.67 -19.29
CA LEU A 112 -23.10 -11.35 -20.62
C LEU A 112 -21.57 -11.52 -20.67
N PRO A 113 -21.04 -12.35 -21.60
CA PRO A 113 -19.63 -12.31 -21.95
C PRO A 113 -19.22 -10.89 -22.34
N LEU A 114 -17.97 -10.51 -22.05
CA LEU A 114 -17.47 -9.13 -22.20
C LEU A 114 -17.71 -8.54 -23.60
N ALA A 115 -17.46 -9.33 -24.66
CA ALA A 115 -17.68 -8.92 -26.05
C ALA A 115 -19.18 -8.64 -26.37
N GLN A 116 -20.09 -9.40 -25.77
CA GLN A 116 -21.53 -9.15 -25.93
C GLN A 116 -21.98 -7.94 -25.12
N LEU A 117 -21.37 -7.71 -23.96
CA LEU A 117 -21.60 -6.53 -23.15
C LEU A 117 -21.14 -5.25 -23.87
N GLU A 118 -20.02 -5.29 -24.59
CA GLU A 118 -19.59 -4.18 -25.46
C GLU A 118 -20.61 -3.89 -26.56
N ALA A 119 -21.05 -4.93 -27.27
CA ALA A 119 -22.02 -4.79 -28.37
C ALA A 119 -23.40 -4.31 -27.89
N GLN A 120 -23.84 -4.73 -26.70
CA GLN A 120 -25.16 -4.45 -26.13
C GLN A 120 -25.13 -3.42 -25.00
N PHE A 121 -24.04 -2.66 -24.87
CA PHE A 121 -23.83 -1.76 -23.73
C PHE A 121 -24.99 -0.77 -23.52
N SER A 122 -25.55 -0.22 -24.60
CA SER A 122 -26.67 0.74 -24.52
C SER A 122 -27.92 0.14 -23.88
N GLN A 123 -28.13 -1.17 -24.02
CA GLN A 123 -29.26 -1.89 -23.41
C GLN A 123 -28.98 -2.22 -21.94
N ALA A 124 -27.72 -2.47 -21.58
CA ALA A 124 -27.30 -2.73 -20.20
C ALA A 124 -27.11 -1.44 -19.36
N ALA A 125 -26.81 -0.30 -19.99
CA ALA A 125 -26.49 0.95 -19.31
C ALA A 125 -27.59 1.45 -18.34
N PRO A 126 -28.90 1.36 -18.65
CA PRO A 126 -29.95 1.70 -17.69
C PRO A 126 -29.92 0.86 -16.41
N LEU A 127 -29.58 -0.43 -16.50
CA LEU A 127 -29.43 -1.30 -15.34
C LEU A 127 -28.24 -0.89 -14.48
N PHE A 128 -27.11 -0.55 -15.11
CA PHE A 128 -25.94 -0.03 -14.39
C PHE A 128 -26.23 1.30 -13.69
N LEU A 129 -26.91 2.24 -14.36
CA LEU A 129 -27.27 3.54 -13.79
C LEU A 129 -28.26 3.39 -12.63
N ALA A 130 -29.35 2.63 -12.83
CA ALA A 130 -30.36 2.39 -11.81
C ALA A 130 -29.77 1.62 -10.62
N GLY A 131 -28.99 0.57 -10.90
CA GLY A 131 -28.30 -0.22 -9.90
C GLY A 131 -27.31 0.61 -9.09
N GLY A 132 -26.45 1.40 -9.75
CA GLY A 132 -25.51 2.30 -9.09
C GLY A 132 -26.20 3.37 -8.23
N ALA A 133 -27.27 3.98 -8.74
CA ALA A 133 -28.03 4.98 -7.99
C ALA A 133 -28.69 4.37 -6.72
N LEU A 134 -29.29 3.19 -6.86
CA LEU A 134 -29.89 2.46 -5.73
C LEU A 134 -28.83 2.00 -4.72
N ALA A 135 -27.69 1.50 -5.19
CA ALA A 135 -26.58 1.08 -4.35
C ALA A 135 -26.05 2.26 -3.52
N LEU A 136 -25.80 3.41 -4.16
CA LEU A 136 -25.29 4.61 -3.50
C LEU A 136 -26.29 5.23 -2.52
N LEU A 137 -27.55 5.39 -2.94
CA LEU A 137 -28.60 5.94 -2.09
C LEU A 137 -28.90 5.01 -0.92
N GLY A 138 -28.99 3.71 -1.17
CA GLY A 138 -29.16 2.67 -0.17
C GLY A 138 -28.03 2.69 0.86
N ALA A 139 -26.77 2.73 0.41
CA ALA A 139 -25.60 2.84 1.29
C ALA A 139 -25.63 4.10 2.15
N ALA A 140 -25.90 5.26 1.55
CA ALA A 140 -25.99 6.53 2.26
C ALA A 140 -27.08 6.47 3.34
N LEU A 141 -28.30 6.03 2.98
CA LEU A 141 -29.43 5.89 3.89
C LEU A 141 -29.24 4.78 4.93
N TRP A 142 -28.45 3.75 4.64
CA TRP A 142 -28.15 2.70 5.59
C TRP A 142 -27.28 3.23 6.72
N LEU A 143 -26.27 4.05 6.40
CA LEU A 143 -25.37 4.64 7.39
C LEU A 143 -26.03 5.76 8.21
N LEU A 144 -26.67 6.73 7.55
CA LEU A 144 -27.30 7.91 8.17
C LEU A 144 -28.52 8.40 7.37
N PRO A 145 -29.53 9.03 8.02
CA PRO A 145 -30.61 9.69 7.29
C PRO A 145 -30.09 10.94 6.57
N LEU A 146 -30.69 11.32 5.43
CA LEU A 146 -30.22 12.47 4.61
C LEU A 146 -30.11 13.77 5.40
N ARG A 147 -31.03 14.03 6.34
CA ARG A 147 -30.97 15.20 7.23
C ARG A 147 -29.73 15.18 8.12
N ALA A 148 -29.36 14.02 8.65
CA ALA A 148 -28.15 13.86 9.46
C ALA A 148 -26.87 13.94 8.61
N TRP A 149 -26.89 13.43 7.36
CA TRP A 149 -25.79 13.67 6.41
C TRP A 149 -25.57 15.17 6.17
N LYS A 150 -26.65 15.92 5.90
CA LYS A 150 -26.59 17.37 5.71
C LYS A 150 -26.05 18.07 6.96
N GLN A 151 -26.55 17.71 8.14
CA GLN A 151 -26.09 18.27 9.41
C GLN A 151 -24.62 17.97 9.69
N TRP A 152 -24.18 16.75 9.42
CA TRP A 152 -22.80 16.33 9.62
C TRP A 152 -21.84 17.02 8.64
N LEU A 153 -22.20 17.03 7.35
CA LEU A 153 -21.38 17.60 6.28
C LEU A 153 -21.22 19.11 6.43
N LEU A 154 -22.31 19.82 6.74
CA LEU A 154 -22.31 21.28 6.87
C LEU A 154 -21.97 21.76 8.28
N GLY A 155 -22.11 20.92 9.30
CA GLY A 155 -21.93 21.28 10.71
C GLY A 155 -20.50 21.64 11.10
N ASN A 156 -19.52 21.41 10.21
CA ASN A 156 -18.10 21.74 10.41
C ASN A 156 -17.60 22.83 9.44
N GLY A 157 -18.53 23.64 8.92
CA GLY A 157 -18.25 24.68 7.92
C GLY A 157 -18.01 24.10 6.52
N ALA A 158 -17.39 24.90 5.65
CA ALA A 158 -17.14 24.53 4.25
C ALA A 158 -16.06 23.45 4.07
N PHE A 159 -15.30 23.08 5.11
CA PHE A 159 -14.15 22.19 5.00
C PHE A 159 -14.49 20.83 4.37
N LEU A 160 -15.46 20.10 4.93
CA LEU A 160 -15.79 18.76 4.48
C LEU A 160 -16.49 18.73 3.10
N PRO A 161 -17.43 19.66 2.80
CA PRO A 161 -17.95 19.84 1.44
C PRO A 161 -16.86 20.12 0.40
N LEU A 162 -15.89 21.00 0.71
CA LEU A 162 -14.79 21.32 -0.22
C LEU A 162 -13.87 20.12 -0.46
N VAL A 163 -13.58 19.33 0.58
CA VAL A 163 -12.84 18.07 0.42
C VAL A 163 -13.62 17.10 -0.47
N ALA A 164 -14.91 16.90 -0.19
CA ALA A 164 -15.74 15.99 -0.98
C ALA A 164 -15.79 16.42 -2.45
N ALA A 165 -16.06 17.70 -2.72
CA ALA A 165 -16.10 18.24 -4.08
C ALA A 165 -14.74 18.12 -4.79
N GLY A 166 -13.64 18.48 -4.11
CA GLY A 166 -12.30 18.41 -4.68
C GLY A 166 -11.91 16.99 -5.10
N PHE A 167 -12.17 15.98 -4.25
CA PHE A 167 -11.84 14.59 -4.55
C PHE A 167 -12.83 13.93 -5.51
N PHE A 168 -14.09 14.38 -5.57
CA PHE A 168 -15.04 13.95 -6.60
C PHE A 168 -14.61 14.41 -8.00
N LEU A 169 -14.14 15.66 -8.10
CA LEU A 169 -13.65 16.22 -9.38
C LEU A 169 -12.27 15.70 -9.78
N LEU A 170 -11.52 15.08 -8.86
CA LEU A 170 -10.13 14.69 -9.10
C LEU A 170 -9.94 13.78 -10.33
N PRO A 171 -10.71 12.67 -10.53
CA PRO A 171 -10.56 11.86 -11.74
C PRO A 171 -10.85 12.62 -13.03
N LEU A 172 -11.83 13.54 -13.00
CA LEU A 172 -12.14 14.39 -14.15
C LEU A 172 -10.99 15.34 -14.47
N VAL A 173 -10.34 15.91 -13.44
CA VAL A 173 -9.15 16.74 -13.61
C VAL A 173 -7.99 15.92 -14.17
N VAL A 174 -7.76 14.71 -13.66
CA VAL A 174 -6.71 13.80 -14.16
C VAL A 174 -6.95 13.45 -15.63
N GLU A 175 -8.19 13.14 -16.00
CA GLU A 175 -8.56 12.83 -17.36
C GLU A 175 -8.46 14.05 -18.29
N ALA A 176 -8.96 15.22 -17.85
CA ALA A 176 -8.89 16.47 -18.59
C ALA A 176 -7.44 16.96 -18.77
N THR A 177 -6.56 16.64 -17.82
CA THR A 177 -5.12 16.89 -17.94
C THR A 177 -4.38 15.74 -18.60
N GLY A 178 -5.06 14.65 -18.96
CA GLY A 178 -4.48 13.46 -19.58
C GLY A 178 -3.74 13.73 -20.87
N TRP A 179 -3.97 14.85 -21.56
CA TRP A 179 -3.16 15.27 -22.71
C TRP A 179 -1.71 15.63 -22.34
N LEU A 180 -1.45 15.99 -21.07
CA LEU A 180 -0.10 16.23 -20.55
C LEU A 180 0.67 14.92 -20.27
N TRP A 181 -0.01 13.80 -20.01
CA TRP A 181 0.62 12.58 -19.48
C TRP A 181 0.21 11.22 -20.12
N GLY A 182 -0.92 11.13 -20.82
CA GLY A 182 -1.56 9.87 -21.26
C GLY A 182 -1.17 9.41 -22.68
N GLU A 183 -1.83 9.95 -23.71
CA GLU A 183 -1.71 9.43 -25.09
C GLU A 183 -0.93 10.36 -26.05
N ASN A 184 -0.74 11.63 -25.69
CA ASN A 184 0.06 12.58 -26.46
C ASN A 184 1.40 12.86 -25.77
N ARG A 185 2.36 11.98 -26.07
CA ARG A 185 3.65 12.32 -26.71
C ARG A 185 4.62 13.31 -26.05
N ALA A 186 4.26 14.32 -25.27
CA ALA A 186 5.22 15.33 -24.84
C ALA A 186 6.25 14.78 -23.84
N LEU A 187 5.80 14.33 -22.66
CA LEU A 187 6.71 13.77 -21.65
C LEU A 187 7.39 12.48 -22.17
N THR A 188 6.67 11.61 -22.87
CA THR A 188 7.25 10.42 -23.50
C THR A 188 8.30 10.76 -24.57
N ARG A 189 8.06 11.78 -25.42
CA ARG A 189 9.05 12.25 -26.41
C ARG A 189 10.24 12.91 -25.72
N LEU A 190 10.02 13.73 -24.69
CA LEU A 190 11.09 14.34 -23.92
C LEU A 190 11.94 13.27 -23.23
N THR A 191 11.31 12.25 -22.63
CA THR A 191 12.02 11.11 -22.06
C THR A 191 12.78 10.34 -23.13
N PHE A 192 12.19 10.07 -24.30
CA PHE A 192 12.89 9.45 -25.43
C PHE A 192 14.12 10.27 -25.86
N GLN A 193 13.95 11.56 -26.08
CA GLN A 193 15.04 12.46 -26.48
C GLN A 193 16.13 12.56 -25.41
N ALA A 194 15.73 12.64 -24.13
CA ALA A 194 16.67 12.70 -23.02
C ALA A 194 17.45 11.41 -22.85
N VAL A 195 16.81 10.24 -22.98
CA VAL A 195 17.50 8.93 -22.95
C VAL A 195 18.49 8.83 -24.11
N SER A 196 18.09 9.18 -25.34
CA SER A 196 19.01 9.21 -26.48
C SER A 196 20.16 10.20 -26.25
N GLY A 197 19.87 11.36 -25.65
CA GLY A 197 20.87 12.36 -25.28
C GLY A 197 21.90 11.86 -24.27
N VAL A 198 21.48 11.05 -23.28
CA VAL A 198 22.39 10.43 -22.31
C VAL A 198 23.43 9.55 -23.02
N PHE A 199 23.00 8.70 -23.97
CA PHE A 199 23.94 7.85 -24.72
C PHE A 199 24.81 8.62 -25.71
N ALA A 200 24.28 9.70 -26.29
CA ALA A 200 25.09 10.60 -27.11
C ALA A 200 26.23 11.25 -26.29
N LEU A 201 25.98 11.61 -25.03
CA LEU A 201 27.00 12.13 -24.12
C LEU A 201 28.06 11.08 -23.74
N THR A 202 27.69 9.80 -23.71
CA THR A 202 28.64 8.71 -23.42
C THR A 202 29.38 8.20 -24.67
N GLY A 203 29.08 8.75 -25.85
CA GLY A 203 29.67 8.31 -27.13
C GLY A 203 29.21 6.92 -27.57
N THR A 204 28.07 6.44 -27.06
CA THR A 204 27.56 5.11 -27.38
C THR A 204 26.60 5.20 -28.56
N GLU A 205 26.88 4.47 -29.64
CA GLU A 205 26.02 4.44 -30.82
C GLU A 205 24.73 3.66 -30.52
N LEU A 206 23.59 4.32 -30.76
CA LEU A 206 22.27 3.74 -30.64
C LEU A 206 21.61 3.69 -32.01
N PHE A 207 20.84 2.63 -32.26
CA PHE A 207 19.82 2.71 -33.30
C PHE A 207 18.52 3.22 -32.68
N THR A 208 17.84 4.11 -33.40
CA THR A 208 16.58 4.69 -32.93
C THR A 208 15.55 4.65 -34.04
N LEU A 209 14.31 4.30 -33.70
CA LEU A 209 13.16 4.40 -34.59
C LEU A 209 12.17 5.41 -33.97
N PRO A 210 12.31 6.71 -34.27
CA PRO A 210 11.53 7.76 -33.58
C PRO A 210 10.02 7.66 -33.78
N GLY A 211 9.57 7.15 -34.94
CA GLY A 211 8.15 6.93 -35.23
C GLY A 211 7.49 5.92 -34.28
N GLU A 212 8.24 4.88 -33.91
CA GLU A 212 7.80 3.81 -33.01
C GLU A 212 8.29 4.00 -31.56
N ARG A 213 9.13 5.01 -31.31
CA ARG A 213 9.79 5.29 -30.02
C ARG A 213 10.60 4.11 -29.50
N ILE A 214 11.28 3.41 -30.41
CA ILE A 214 12.18 2.33 -30.08
C ILE A 214 13.60 2.89 -30.00
N ILE A 215 14.28 2.58 -28.89
CA ILE A 215 15.72 2.80 -28.72
C ILE A 215 16.34 1.43 -28.56
N GLY A 216 17.42 1.16 -29.29
CA GLY A 216 18.16 -0.08 -29.12
C GLY A 216 19.67 0.12 -29.14
N LEU A 217 20.33 -0.83 -28.48
CA LEU A 217 21.76 -0.94 -28.32
C LEU A 217 22.12 -2.42 -28.54
N ASN A 218 22.98 -2.70 -29.52
CA ASN A 218 23.26 -4.06 -29.99
C ASN A 218 21.95 -4.80 -30.34
N ASP A 219 21.75 -6.00 -29.80
CA ASP A 219 20.56 -6.83 -30.04
C ASP A 219 19.40 -6.53 -29.06
N PHE A 220 19.59 -5.60 -28.11
CA PHE A 220 18.58 -5.25 -27.11
C PHE A 220 17.87 -3.96 -27.50
N SER A 221 16.53 -3.97 -27.51
CA SER A 221 15.73 -2.79 -27.84
C SER A 221 14.53 -2.63 -26.91
N VAL A 222 14.18 -1.38 -26.65
CA VAL A 222 13.10 -1.00 -25.75
C VAL A 222 12.18 0.01 -26.44
N ARG A 223 10.88 -0.26 -26.40
CA ARG A 223 9.85 0.68 -26.82
C ARG A 223 9.46 1.57 -25.63
N ILE A 224 9.67 2.88 -25.76
CA ILE A 224 9.26 3.84 -24.73
C ILE A 224 7.76 4.10 -24.84
N ALA A 225 6.98 3.31 -24.10
CA ALA A 225 5.53 3.44 -23.96
C ALA A 225 5.13 4.51 -22.91
N SER A 226 3.82 4.72 -22.71
CA SER A 226 3.29 5.68 -21.73
C SER A 226 3.78 5.43 -20.30
N GLY A 227 3.87 4.16 -19.87
CA GLY A 227 4.42 3.79 -18.56
C GLY A 227 5.90 4.14 -18.37
N CYS A 228 6.67 4.29 -19.46
CA CYS A 228 8.08 4.71 -19.40
C CYS A 228 8.27 6.23 -19.36
N SER A 229 7.20 7.02 -19.47
CA SER A 229 7.28 8.49 -19.52
C SER A 229 7.89 9.11 -18.25
N GLY A 230 7.78 8.45 -17.10
CA GLY A 230 8.14 8.97 -15.79
C GLY A 230 6.98 9.65 -15.05
N ALA A 231 5.78 9.69 -15.66
CA ALA A 231 4.59 10.29 -15.05
C ALA A 231 4.20 9.64 -13.71
N GLU A 232 4.28 8.30 -13.61
CA GLU A 232 3.96 7.58 -12.38
C GLU A 232 4.87 7.98 -11.21
N GLY A 233 6.17 8.06 -11.45
CA GLY A 233 7.15 8.50 -10.43
C GLY A 233 6.90 9.94 -9.99
N VAL A 234 6.66 10.85 -10.94
CA VAL A 234 6.31 12.24 -10.67
C VAL A 234 5.04 12.35 -9.82
N ALA A 235 4.00 11.59 -10.17
CA ALA A 235 2.74 11.55 -9.43
C ALA A 235 2.95 11.04 -7.99
N LEU A 236 3.73 9.97 -7.82
CA LEU A 236 4.01 9.37 -6.52
C LEU A 236 4.80 10.34 -5.62
N VAL A 237 5.82 11.01 -6.15
CA VAL A 237 6.58 12.06 -5.44
C VAL A 237 5.69 13.24 -5.10
N ALA A 238 4.84 13.70 -6.03
CA ALA A 238 3.93 14.81 -5.77
C ALA A 238 2.93 14.50 -4.65
N VAL A 239 2.35 13.29 -4.65
CA VAL A 239 1.45 12.81 -3.58
C VAL A 239 2.19 12.71 -2.26
N PHE A 240 3.38 12.11 -2.25
CA PHE A 240 4.21 12.03 -1.04
C PHE A 240 4.50 13.42 -0.45
N MET A 241 4.91 14.37 -1.29
CA MET A 241 5.18 15.75 -0.88
C MET A 241 3.91 16.46 -0.38
N ALA A 242 2.76 16.24 -1.02
CA ALA A 242 1.50 16.80 -0.53
C ALA A 242 1.10 16.24 0.85
N LEU A 243 1.22 14.92 1.04
CA LEU A 243 0.94 14.26 2.31
C LEU A 243 1.90 14.72 3.41
N TYR A 244 3.19 14.83 3.10
CA TYR A 244 4.18 15.34 4.05
C TYR A 244 3.87 16.78 4.46
N ALA A 245 3.55 17.67 3.50
CA ALA A 245 3.16 19.04 3.80
C ALA A 245 1.92 19.12 4.69
N LEU A 246 0.92 18.27 4.42
CA LEU A 246 -0.31 18.19 5.21
C LEU A 246 -0.03 17.75 6.65
N LEU A 247 0.82 16.74 6.84
CA LEU A 247 1.20 16.21 8.15
C LEU A 247 2.09 17.20 8.93
N ALA A 248 3.06 17.82 8.26
CA ALA A 248 4.02 18.77 8.84
C ALA A 248 3.52 20.23 8.81
N ARG A 249 2.25 20.48 8.52
CA ARG A 249 1.71 21.82 8.24
C ARG A 249 1.93 22.89 9.32
N ARG A 250 2.22 22.48 10.55
CA ARG A 250 2.48 23.37 11.69
C ARG A 250 3.95 23.70 11.88
N THR A 251 4.86 22.88 11.35
CA THR A 251 6.31 22.99 11.51
C THR A 251 7.02 23.37 10.22
N LEU A 252 6.32 23.28 9.08
CA LEU A 252 6.85 23.50 7.74
C LEU A 252 6.52 24.91 7.22
N ARG A 253 7.50 25.59 6.64
CA ARG A 253 7.30 26.83 5.87
C ARG A 253 6.77 26.49 4.49
N MET A 254 5.48 26.75 4.26
CA MET A 254 4.78 26.38 3.02
C MET A 254 5.35 27.04 1.76
N GLY A 255 5.73 28.32 1.83
CA GLY A 255 6.25 29.05 0.66
C GLY A 255 7.50 28.40 0.07
N PRO A 256 8.62 28.32 0.82
CA PRO A 256 9.84 27.65 0.38
C PRO A 256 9.65 26.21 -0.07
N TYR A 257 8.79 25.47 0.64
CA TYR A 257 8.51 24.08 0.34
C TYR A 257 7.88 23.90 -1.05
N TRP A 258 6.81 24.64 -1.34
CA TRP A 258 6.08 24.52 -2.62
C TRP A 258 6.78 25.24 -3.78
N ALA A 259 7.51 26.32 -3.52
CA ALA A 259 8.17 27.09 -4.57
C ALA A 259 9.53 26.53 -4.99
N VAL A 260 10.25 25.84 -4.10
CA VAL A 260 11.62 25.36 -4.36
C VAL A 260 11.69 23.84 -4.30
N LEU A 261 11.37 23.26 -3.14
CA LEU A 261 11.62 21.84 -2.91
C LEU A 261 10.70 20.94 -3.76
N PHE A 262 9.42 21.29 -3.88
CA PHE A 262 8.48 20.52 -4.67
C PHE A 262 8.86 20.45 -6.17
N PRO A 263 9.13 21.58 -6.87
CA PRO A 263 9.59 21.53 -8.25
C PRO A 263 10.90 20.75 -8.41
N VAL A 264 11.87 20.95 -7.50
CA VAL A 264 13.15 20.24 -7.54
C VAL A 264 12.95 18.73 -7.39
N ALA A 265 12.11 18.29 -6.45
CA ALA A 265 11.82 16.87 -6.25
C ALA A 265 11.11 16.24 -7.46
N VAL A 266 10.14 16.94 -8.05
CA VAL A 266 9.45 16.49 -9.27
C VAL A 266 10.41 16.39 -10.45
N CYS A 267 11.24 17.41 -10.69
CA CYS A 267 12.24 17.39 -11.75
C CYS A 267 13.26 16.27 -11.53
N LEU A 268 13.75 16.11 -10.30
CA LEU A 268 14.70 15.05 -9.97
C LEU A 268 14.09 13.66 -10.14
N SER A 269 12.81 13.47 -9.80
CA SER A 269 12.09 12.22 -10.06
C SER A 269 12.07 11.87 -11.55
N TRP A 270 11.87 12.86 -12.42
CA TRP A 270 11.87 12.63 -13.86
C TRP A 270 13.28 12.35 -14.40
N ILE A 271 14.31 13.06 -13.91
CA ILE A 271 15.72 12.80 -14.24
C ILE A 271 16.13 11.39 -13.83
N LEU A 272 15.77 10.95 -12.62
CA LEU A 272 16.04 9.58 -12.14
C LEU A 272 15.35 8.54 -13.03
N ASN A 273 14.16 8.83 -13.57
CA ASN A 273 13.50 7.95 -14.53
C ASN A 273 14.25 7.87 -15.87
N ILE A 274 14.81 8.98 -16.37
CA ILE A 274 15.66 8.98 -17.57
C ILE A 274 16.89 8.10 -17.34
N LEU A 275 17.60 8.32 -16.23
CA LEU A 275 18.77 7.52 -15.85
C LEU A 275 18.41 6.03 -15.67
N ARG A 276 17.23 5.74 -15.11
CA ARG A 276 16.70 4.37 -15.01
C ARG A 276 16.63 3.71 -16.38
N ILE A 277 15.99 4.35 -17.35
CA ILE A 277 15.77 3.76 -18.67
C ILE A 277 17.11 3.60 -19.40
N SER A 278 18.00 4.59 -19.29
CA SER A 278 19.35 4.49 -19.86
C SER A 278 20.12 3.31 -19.26
N ALA A 279 20.12 3.15 -17.93
CA ALA A 279 20.75 2.02 -17.26
C ALA A 279 20.11 0.67 -17.66
N LEU A 280 18.79 0.63 -17.80
CA LEU A 280 18.06 -0.56 -18.25
C LEU A 280 18.48 -1.00 -19.65
N ILE A 281 18.58 -0.06 -20.60
CA ILE A 281 19.01 -0.36 -21.98
C ILE A 281 20.46 -0.86 -21.98
N TRP A 282 21.36 -0.20 -21.25
CA TRP A 282 22.74 -0.61 -21.16
C TRP A 282 22.90 -2.00 -20.53
N LEU A 283 22.18 -2.27 -19.44
CA LEU A 283 22.23 -3.53 -18.70
C LEU A 283 21.61 -4.67 -19.52
N GLY A 284 20.52 -4.40 -20.25
CA GLY A 284 19.91 -5.37 -21.15
C GLY A 284 20.81 -5.75 -22.33
N ALA A 285 21.58 -4.79 -22.85
CA ALA A 285 22.49 -5.02 -23.97
C ALA A 285 23.83 -5.68 -23.57
N ASN A 286 24.34 -5.42 -22.35
CA ASN A 286 25.71 -5.80 -21.96
C ASN A 286 25.81 -6.80 -20.81
N VAL A 287 24.74 -7.02 -20.04
CA VAL A 287 24.77 -7.89 -18.84
C VAL A 287 23.76 -9.02 -18.96
N SER A 288 22.47 -8.71 -18.92
CA SER A 288 21.39 -9.70 -19.05
C SER A 288 20.08 -9.01 -19.43
N PRO A 289 19.48 -9.37 -20.57
CA PRO A 289 18.13 -8.92 -20.93
C PRO A 289 17.09 -9.26 -19.87
N LYS A 290 17.21 -10.43 -19.24
CA LYS A 290 16.29 -10.91 -18.21
C LYS A 290 16.37 -10.03 -16.95
N LEU A 291 17.58 -9.75 -16.47
CA LEU A 291 17.78 -8.86 -15.33
C LEU A 291 17.26 -7.44 -15.60
N ALA A 292 17.42 -6.93 -16.82
CA ALA A 292 16.92 -5.62 -17.21
C ALA A 292 15.39 -5.51 -17.20
N VAL A 293 14.69 -6.53 -17.72
CA VAL A 293 13.23 -6.52 -17.86
C VAL A 293 12.54 -6.95 -16.56
N ASP A 294 12.91 -8.10 -15.99
CA ASP A 294 12.20 -8.69 -14.85
C ASP A 294 12.59 -8.01 -13.52
N GLY A 295 13.85 -7.60 -13.41
CA GLY A 295 14.42 -6.96 -12.24
C GLY A 295 14.41 -5.43 -12.32
N PHE A 296 15.21 -4.87 -13.21
CA PHE A 296 15.51 -3.44 -13.19
C PHE A 296 14.29 -2.55 -13.51
N HIS A 297 13.43 -2.96 -14.46
CA HIS A 297 12.29 -2.17 -14.94
C HIS A 297 11.41 -1.63 -13.81
N SER A 298 11.03 -2.50 -12.87
CA SER A 298 10.09 -2.17 -11.80
C SER A 298 10.81 -1.80 -10.49
N TYR A 299 11.79 -2.59 -10.06
CA TYR A 299 12.39 -2.43 -8.74
C TYR A 299 13.30 -1.20 -8.62
N ALA A 300 13.96 -0.79 -9.71
CA ALA A 300 14.83 0.38 -9.69
C ALA A 300 14.02 1.67 -9.50
N GLY A 301 12.79 1.71 -10.03
CA GLY A 301 11.86 2.80 -9.80
C GLY A 301 11.50 2.96 -8.32
N TRP A 302 11.11 1.86 -7.66
CA TRP A 302 10.80 1.85 -6.23
C TRP A 302 11.99 2.24 -5.36
N LEU A 303 13.19 1.76 -5.69
CA LEU A 303 14.41 2.12 -4.98
C LEU A 303 14.71 3.63 -5.11
N MET A 304 14.71 4.17 -6.34
CA MET A 304 14.98 5.58 -6.57
C MET A 304 13.92 6.49 -5.94
N PHE A 305 12.64 6.12 -6.00
CA PHE A 305 11.59 6.82 -5.27
C PHE A 305 11.86 6.84 -3.76
N SER A 306 12.20 5.69 -3.18
CA SER A 306 12.46 5.59 -1.74
C SER A 306 13.66 6.44 -1.31
N LEU A 307 14.76 6.38 -2.08
CA LEU A 307 15.95 7.20 -1.84
C LEU A 307 15.67 8.69 -1.97
N LEU A 308 14.90 9.10 -3.00
CA LEU A 308 14.48 10.48 -3.17
C LEU A 308 13.58 10.95 -2.02
N ALA A 309 12.63 10.13 -1.59
CA ALA A 309 11.77 10.44 -0.45
C ALA A 309 12.59 10.62 0.84
N PHE A 310 13.56 9.74 1.12
CA PHE A 310 14.46 9.90 2.26
C PHE A 310 15.35 11.14 2.14
N ALA A 311 15.86 11.45 0.95
CA ALA A 311 16.64 12.66 0.72
C ALA A 311 15.80 13.92 0.98
N VAL A 312 14.57 13.98 0.49
CA VAL A 312 13.62 15.07 0.76
C VAL A 312 13.36 15.20 2.26
N LEU A 313 13.11 14.11 2.98
CA LEU A 313 12.89 14.14 4.43
C LEU A 313 14.13 14.65 5.17
N ALA A 314 15.32 14.18 4.79
CA ALA A 314 16.58 14.61 5.38
C ALA A 314 16.85 16.10 5.12
N ILE A 315 16.61 16.57 3.89
CA ILE A 315 16.76 17.98 3.50
C ILE A 315 15.82 18.86 4.33
N VAL A 316 14.52 18.53 4.35
CA VAL A 316 13.54 19.33 5.11
C VAL A 316 13.92 19.38 6.58
N HIS A 317 14.27 18.24 7.16
CA HIS A 317 14.53 18.14 8.60
C HIS A 317 15.81 18.84 9.05
N ASN A 318 16.85 18.86 8.19
CA ASN A 318 18.16 19.42 8.54
C ASN A 318 18.31 20.89 8.13
N MET A 319 17.51 21.40 7.18
CA MET A 319 17.60 22.78 6.71
C MET A 319 16.58 23.68 7.39
N ALA A 320 17.07 24.63 8.19
CA ALA A 320 16.25 25.63 8.87
C ALA A 320 15.39 26.48 7.90
N PHE A 321 15.79 26.56 6.63
CA PHE A 321 15.05 27.24 5.55
C PHE A 321 13.60 26.74 5.40
N PHE A 322 13.34 25.47 5.72
CA PHE A 322 12.00 24.87 5.61
C PHE A 322 11.20 24.89 6.92
N HIS A 323 11.73 25.42 8.02
CA HIS A 323 11.08 25.36 9.34
C HIS A 323 10.65 26.72 9.89
N THR A 324 9.41 26.81 10.39
CA THR A 324 8.96 27.95 11.19
C THR A 324 9.69 27.90 12.55
N GLY A 325 10.21 29.04 13.02
CA GLY A 325 11.31 29.09 14.01
C GLY A 325 11.14 28.26 15.30
N ALA A 326 12.30 27.82 15.83
CA ALA A 326 12.58 27.18 17.12
C ALA A 326 12.10 25.74 17.40
N ALA A 327 11.27 25.12 16.55
CA ALA A 327 10.98 23.70 16.70
C ALA A 327 11.79 22.88 15.69
N LYS A 328 13.03 22.49 16.02
CA LYS A 328 13.65 21.32 15.37
C LYS A 328 12.69 20.15 15.60
N PRO A 329 12.06 19.56 14.56
CA PRO A 329 11.23 18.39 14.77
C PRO A 329 12.13 17.29 15.35
N GLY A 330 11.68 16.54 16.35
CA GLY A 330 12.31 15.26 16.69
C GLY A 330 13.48 15.25 17.70
N ALA A 331 14.00 16.37 18.17
CA ALA A 331 14.91 16.34 19.31
C ALA A 331 14.10 16.13 20.61
N ARG A 332 13.80 14.89 20.98
CA ARG A 332 13.61 14.56 22.40
C ARG A 332 14.92 14.92 23.11
N PRO A 333 14.93 15.80 24.12
CA PRO A 333 16.16 16.07 24.85
C PRO A 333 16.64 14.76 25.51
N GLY A 334 17.86 14.31 25.19
CA GLY A 334 18.63 13.41 26.06
C GLY A 334 18.94 11.98 25.62
N LEU A 335 18.38 11.43 24.52
CA LEU A 335 18.68 10.06 24.07
C LEU A 335 19.44 10.04 22.73
N PRO A 336 20.57 9.31 22.61
CA PRO A 336 21.22 9.07 21.33
C PRO A 336 20.26 8.36 20.36
N LEU A 337 20.31 8.69 19.06
CA LEU A 337 19.43 8.09 18.03
C LEU A 337 19.42 6.56 18.07
N ARG A 338 20.60 5.95 18.24
CA ARG A 338 20.79 4.48 18.33
C ARG A 338 20.11 3.84 19.56
N ALA A 339 19.76 4.63 20.56
CA ALA A 339 19.06 4.21 21.78
C ALA A 339 17.56 4.55 21.74
N ASP A 340 17.05 5.20 20.69
CA ASP A 340 15.64 5.55 20.60
C ASP A 340 14.78 4.31 20.25
N PRO A 341 13.84 3.90 21.14
CA PRO A 341 12.98 2.75 20.90
C PRO A 341 12.08 2.89 19.66
N LEU A 342 11.75 4.12 19.25
CA LEU A 342 10.94 4.36 18.06
C LEU A 342 11.70 3.96 16.80
N PHE A 343 12.94 4.40 16.68
CA PHE A 343 13.77 4.08 15.51
C PHE A 343 14.13 2.60 15.48
N ALA A 344 14.41 2.00 16.64
CA ALA A 344 14.66 0.56 16.77
C ALA A 344 13.49 -0.32 16.29
N ARG A 345 12.25 0.19 16.32
CA ARG A 345 11.05 -0.52 15.84
C ARG A 345 10.79 -0.34 14.34
N ILE A 346 11.38 0.66 13.69
CA ILE A 346 11.03 1.04 12.31
C ILE A 346 12.21 0.82 11.36
N VAL A 347 13.40 1.27 11.71
CA VAL A 347 14.55 1.28 10.79
C VAL A 347 15.01 -0.12 10.38
N PRO A 348 15.08 -1.13 11.27
CA PRO A 348 15.39 -2.49 10.84
C PRO A 348 14.41 -3.02 9.79
N PHE A 349 13.12 -2.69 9.94
CA PHE A 349 12.08 -3.07 8.97
C PHE A 349 12.25 -2.32 7.63
N ILE A 350 12.60 -1.02 7.66
CA ILE A 350 12.92 -0.28 6.43
C ILE A 350 14.10 -0.93 5.70
N LEU A 351 15.19 -1.25 6.40
CA LEU A 351 16.37 -1.89 5.78
C LEU A 351 16.04 -3.27 5.22
N PHE A 352 15.24 -4.06 5.95
CA PHE A 352 14.70 -5.32 5.45
C PHE A 352 13.91 -5.13 4.15
N MET A 353 12.96 -4.19 4.11
CA MET A 353 12.17 -3.89 2.91
C MET A 353 13.02 -3.37 1.75
N MET A 354 14.01 -2.51 2.02
CA MET A 354 14.94 -2.02 1.00
C MET A 354 15.79 -3.14 0.40
N SER A 355 16.16 -4.15 1.19
CA SER A 355 16.87 -5.30 0.63
C SER A 355 16.03 -6.04 -0.43
N GLY A 356 14.70 -6.08 -0.26
CA GLY A 356 13.77 -6.66 -1.22
C GLY A 356 13.68 -5.90 -2.55
N THR A 357 13.97 -4.60 -2.57
CA THR A 357 14.06 -3.82 -3.82
C THR A 357 15.43 -3.85 -4.46
N ILE A 358 16.47 -4.20 -3.71
CA ILE A 358 17.85 -4.29 -4.20
C ILE A 358 18.14 -5.67 -4.79
N THR A 359 17.68 -6.77 -4.16
CA THR A 359 17.98 -8.12 -4.65
C THR A 359 17.61 -8.36 -6.12
N PRO A 360 16.43 -7.93 -6.63
CA PRO A 360 16.08 -8.15 -8.03
C PRO A 360 16.87 -7.28 -9.01
N LEU A 361 17.64 -6.29 -8.53
CA LEU A 361 18.51 -5.46 -9.39
C LEU A 361 19.85 -6.13 -9.66
N LEU A 362 20.21 -7.12 -8.84
CA LEU A 362 21.54 -7.73 -8.82
C LEU A 362 21.50 -9.22 -9.18
N TRP A 363 20.37 -9.89 -8.96
CA TRP A 363 20.18 -11.32 -9.27
C TRP A 363 18.95 -11.56 -10.14
N GLU A 364 19.07 -12.45 -11.12
CA GLU A 364 17.94 -12.88 -11.96
C GLU A 364 16.90 -13.67 -11.17
N ASN A 365 17.35 -14.48 -10.21
CA ASN A 365 16.51 -15.06 -9.18
C ASN A 365 16.74 -14.30 -7.87
N PRO A 366 15.80 -13.44 -7.44
CA PRO A 366 15.96 -12.64 -6.23
C PRO A 366 16.16 -13.46 -4.95
N ALA A 367 15.78 -14.74 -4.95
CA ALA A 367 16.01 -15.65 -3.83
C ALA A 367 17.51 -15.88 -3.56
N ASP A 368 18.35 -15.87 -4.59
CA ASP A 368 19.80 -16.09 -4.47
C ASP A 368 20.47 -14.95 -3.69
N GLY A 369 19.91 -13.74 -3.77
CA GLY A 369 20.34 -12.56 -3.02
C GLY A 369 19.98 -12.56 -1.53
N TYR A 370 19.47 -13.66 -0.96
CA TYR A 370 19.06 -13.71 0.45
C TYR A 370 20.17 -13.36 1.46
N PRO A 371 21.45 -13.76 1.27
CA PRO A 371 22.54 -13.32 2.15
C PRO A 371 22.65 -11.80 2.27
N LEU A 372 22.38 -11.06 1.19
CA LEU A 372 22.32 -9.59 1.24
C LEU A 372 21.17 -9.09 2.12
N ARG A 373 20.00 -9.75 2.06
CA ARG A 373 18.87 -9.43 2.94
C ARG A 373 19.22 -9.61 4.41
N VAL A 374 19.90 -10.71 4.73
CA VAL A 374 20.43 -10.98 6.08
C VAL A 374 21.40 -9.89 6.53
N ALA A 375 22.32 -9.46 5.66
CA ALA A 375 23.26 -8.37 5.97
C ALA A 375 22.52 -7.06 6.32
N PHE A 376 21.48 -6.70 5.57
CA PHE A 376 20.65 -5.51 5.86
C PHE A 376 19.88 -5.62 7.18
N MET A 377 19.31 -6.80 7.46
CA MET A 377 18.63 -7.07 8.73
C MET A 377 19.59 -6.96 9.92
N LEU A 378 20.77 -7.59 9.82
CA LEU A 378 21.82 -7.52 10.84
C LEU A 378 22.31 -6.09 11.04
N LEU A 379 22.53 -5.33 9.95
CA LEU A 379 22.91 -3.92 10.03
C LEU A 379 21.86 -3.12 10.82
N GLY A 380 20.58 -3.30 10.50
CA GLY A 380 19.50 -2.61 11.20
C GLY A 380 19.45 -2.94 12.70
N LEU A 381 19.52 -4.23 13.04
CA LEU A 381 19.49 -4.64 14.45
C LEU A 381 20.76 -4.23 15.20
N ALA A 382 21.94 -4.29 14.58
CA ALA A 382 23.21 -3.88 15.18
C ALA A 382 23.25 -2.37 15.46
N LEU A 383 22.78 -1.53 14.53
CA LEU A 383 22.74 -0.07 14.69
C LEU A 383 21.89 0.36 15.89
N PHE A 384 20.81 -0.38 16.19
CA PHE A 384 19.89 -0.09 17.28
C PHE A 384 19.98 -1.07 18.45
N TRP A 385 21.07 -1.84 18.53
CA TRP A 385 21.34 -2.78 19.63
C TRP A 385 21.20 -2.15 21.03
N PRO A 386 21.64 -0.90 21.28
CA PRO A 386 21.43 -0.26 22.59
C PRO A 386 19.96 -0.19 23.00
N ALA A 387 19.05 0.12 22.07
CA ALA A 387 17.62 0.15 22.33
C ALA A 387 17.02 -1.26 22.49
N LEU A 388 17.49 -2.22 21.69
CA LEU A 388 17.00 -3.61 21.72
C LEU A 388 17.35 -4.32 23.04
N ARG A 389 18.50 -4.01 23.64
CA ARG A 389 18.89 -4.55 24.95
C ARG A 389 17.97 -4.13 26.09
N ALA A 390 17.25 -3.01 25.95
CA ALA A 390 16.31 -2.54 26.95
C ALA A 390 14.92 -3.20 26.85
N ILE A 391 14.68 -4.01 25.81
CA ILE A 391 13.41 -4.70 25.61
C ILE A 391 13.35 -5.93 26.52
N ASP A 392 12.18 -6.15 27.13
CA ASP A 392 11.90 -7.40 27.83
C ASP A 392 11.54 -8.50 26.81
N TRP A 393 12.45 -9.46 26.68
CA TRP A 393 12.34 -10.58 25.75
C TRP A 393 11.65 -11.80 26.35
N ARG A 394 11.16 -11.75 27.59
CA ARG A 394 10.53 -12.92 28.23
C ARG A 394 9.28 -13.40 27.47
N ALA A 395 9.12 -14.72 27.41
CA ALA A 395 7.94 -15.41 26.93
C ALA A 395 7.47 -16.43 27.96
N GLY A 396 6.20 -16.82 27.89
CA GLY A 396 5.61 -17.88 28.70
C GLY A 396 5.01 -19.00 27.85
N PRO A 397 4.50 -20.07 28.51
CA PRO A 397 3.98 -21.26 27.81
C PRO A 397 2.87 -20.96 26.79
N ALA A 398 2.01 -19.98 27.09
CA ALA A 398 0.94 -19.56 26.18
C ALA A 398 1.47 -18.94 24.87
N ASP A 399 2.62 -18.25 24.92
CA ASP A 399 3.24 -17.67 23.72
C ASP A 399 3.79 -18.79 22.82
N TRP A 400 4.47 -19.78 23.41
CA TRP A 400 4.99 -20.94 22.68
C TRP A 400 3.88 -21.83 22.10
N LEU A 401 2.82 -22.09 22.87
CA LEU A 401 1.64 -22.83 22.37
C LEU A 401 1.02 -22.13 21.15
N THR A 402 0.97 -20.80 21.19
CA THR A 402 0.49 -19.99 20.05
C THR A 402 1.44 -20.12 18.86
N GLY A 403 2.76 -20.10 19.07
CA GLY A 403 3.75 -20.35 18.04
C GLY A 403 3.57 -21.72 17.36
N CYS A 404 3.40 -22.79 18.15
CA CYS A 404 3.10 -24.12 17.62
C CYS A 404 1.79 -24.16 16.84
N ALA A 405 0.73 -23.51 17.33
CA ALA A 405 -0.56 -23.45 16.65
C ALA A 405 -0.45 -22.71 15.30
N VAL A 406 0.28 -21.61 15.25
CA VAL A 406 0.55 -20.86 14.01
C VAL A 406 1.36 -21.71 13.04
N ALA A 407 2.41 -22.43 13.49
CA ALA A 407 3.16 -23.33 12.64
C ALA A 407 2.29 -24.43 12.02
N ALA A 408 1.47 -25.09 12.86
CA ALA A 408 0.57 -26.14 12.40
C ALA A 408 -0.42 -25.60 11.37
N MET A 409 -1.06 -24.46 11.64
CA MET A 409 -1.95 -23.79 10.69
C MET A 409 -1.23 -23.46 9.38
N TRP A 410 -0.01 -22.93 9.46
CA TRP A 410 0.77 -22.53 8.29
C TRP A 410 1.14 -23.72 7.39
N LEU A 411 1.51 -24.85 8.01
CA LEU A 411 1.83 -26.09 7.30
C LEU A 411 0.57 -26.75 6.71
N LEU A 412 -0.55 -26.75 7.44
CA LEU A 412 -1.83 -27.28 6.96
C LEU A 412 -2.40 -26.49 5.77
N LEU A 413 -2.12 -25.19 5.70
CA LEU A 413 -2.50 -24.32 4.60
C LEU A 413 -1.40 -24.20 3.52
N ALA A 414 -0.31 -24.95 3.65
CA ALA A 414 0.69 -25.01 2.59
C ALA A 414 0.09 -25.77 1.38
N PRO A 415 0.26 -25.27 0.16
CA PRO A 415 -0.18 -26.01 -1.02
C PRO A 415 0.57 -27.34 -1.09
N ASP A 416 -0.13 -28.38 -1.58
CA ASP A 416 0.47 -29.67 -1.91
C ASP A 416 1.53 -29.44 -3.00
N THR A 417 2.78 -29.31 -2.56
CA THR A 417 3.93 -29.18 -3.45
C THR A 417 4.42 -30.60 -3.70
N THR A 418 4.36 -31.04 -4.95
CA THR A 418 5.14 -32.20 -5.36
C THR A 418 6.60 -31.86 -5.10
N ALA A 419 7.26 -32.60 -4.19
CA ALA A 419 8.68 -32.41 -3.92
C ALA A 419 9.42 -32.45 -5.26
N SER A 420 9.82 -31.28 -5.75
CA SER A 420 10.63 -31.20 -6.95
C SER A 420 11.95 -31.86 -6.60
N ALA A 421 12.49 -32.68 -7.50
CA ALA A 421 13.85 -33.21 -7.40
C ALA A 421 14.89 -32.09 -7.65
N ALA A 422 14.69 -30.93 -7.02
CA ALA A 422 15.58 -29.79 -7.06
C ALA A 422 16.81 -30.14 -6.22
N GLN A 423 17.97 -29.82 -6.76
CA GLN A 423 19.23 -29.94 -6.03
C GLN A 423 19.18 -29.06 -4.77
N ALA A 424 19.67 -29.58 -3.66
CA ALA A 424 19.73 -28.83 -2.41
C ALA A 424 20.48 -27.51 -2.63
N PRO A 425 19.93 -26.36 -2.17
CA PRO A 425 20.64 -25.09 -2.25
C PRO A 425 22.00 -25.13 -1.55
N ASP A 426 22.84 -24.16 -1.88
CA ASP A 426 24.14 -23.98 -1.22
C ASP A 426 24.01 -23.92 0.33
N PRO A 427 24.84 -24.63 1.11
CA PRO A 427 24.75 -24.64 2.57
C PRO A 427 24.87 -23.26 3.23
N PHE A 428 25.66 -22.34 2.66
CA PHE A 428 25.75 -20.97 3.18
C PHE A 428 24.46 -20.21 2.91
N TRP A 429 23.83 -20.38 1.74
CA TRP A 429 22.49 -19.87 1.48
C TRP A 429 21.47 -20.41 2.48
N ILE A 430 21.47 -21.73 2.75
CA ILE A 430 20.56 -22.35 3.73
C ILE A 430 20.77 -21.75 5.12
N LEU A 431 22.03 -21.62 5.57
CA LEU A 431 22.35 -21.00 6.85
C LEU A 431 21.83 -19.56 6.93
N CYS A 432 22.05 -18.75 5.89
CA CYS A 432 21.51 -17.41 5.81
C CYS A 432 19.98 -17.42 5.86
N ARG A 433 19.33 -18.33 5.11
CA ARG A 433 17.87 -18.47 5.06
C ARG A 433 17.29 -18.79 6.43
N LEU A 434 17.87 -19.75 7.13
CA LEU A 434 17.46 -20.13 8.48
C LEU A 434 17.68 -18.99 9.48
N LEU A 435 18.85 -18.33 9.45
CA LEU A 435 19.14 -17.18 10.31
C LEU A 435 18.13 -16.06 10.09
N GLY A 436 17.86 -15.71 8.83
CA GLY A 436 16.89 -14.69 8.45
C GLY A 436 15.48 -15.06 8.90
N THR A 437 14.93 -16.16 8.41
CA THR A 437 13.53 -16.55 8.61
C THR A 437 13.23 -16.92 10.07
N VAL A 438 14.13 -17.60 10.78
CA VAL A 438 13.86 -18.07 12.16
C VAL A 438 14.18 -17.01 13.20
N LEU A 439 15.23 -16.20 13.03
CA LEU A 439 15.71 -15.30 14.07
C LEU A 439 15.51 -13.82 13.73
N LEU A 440 15.95 -13.37 12.56
CA LEU A 440 15.99 -11.92 12.27
C LEU A 440 14.61 -11.36 11.90
N VAL A 441 13.89 -12.03 11.00
CA VAL A 441 12.58 -11.61 10.52
C VAL A 441 11.56 -11.48 11.67
N PRO A 442 11.40 -12.48 12.57
CA PRO A 442 10.47 -12.35 13.69
C PRO A 442 10.75 -11.16 14.61
N VAL A 443 12.02 -10.86 14.88
CA VAL A 443 12.39 -9.68 15.67
C VAL A 443 11.95 -8.41 14.94
N ILE A 444 12.30 -8.29 13.67
CA ILE A 444 12.05 -7.09 12.88
C ILE A 444 10.55 -6.85 12.70
N GLU A 445 9.81 -7.89 12.32
CA GLU A 445 8.38 -7.80 12.03
C GLU A 445 7.55 -7.55 13.29
N GLU A 446 7.83 -8.24 14.39
CA GLU A 446 7.06 -8.03 15.63
C GLU A 446 7.35 -6.66 16.26
N LEU A 447 8.59 -6.16 16.15
CA LEU A 447 8.89 -4.79 16.59
C LEU A 447 8.15 -3.73 15.75
N PHE A 448 8.08 -3.92 14.44
CA PHE A 448 7.41 -2.97 13.55
C PHE A 448 5.89 -3.06 13.66
N PHE A 449 5.31 -4.22 13.39
CA PHE A 449 3.87 -4.35 13.33
C PHE A 449 3.22 -4.29 14.71
N ARG A 450 3.79 -4.95 15.72
CA ARG A 450 3.13 -5.05 17.04
C ARG A 450 3.56 -3.90 17.94
N ALA A 451 4.86 -3.75 18.16
CA ALA A 451 5.35 -2.70 19.07
C ALA A 451 5.26 -1.27 18.50
N TYR A 452 5.08 -1.10 17.18
CA TYR A 452 4.89 0.22 16.56
C TYR A 452 3.49 0.42 15.96
N VAL A 453 3.10 -0.33 14.91
CA VAL A 453 1.82 -0.09 14.20
C VAL A 453 0.62 -0.31 15.11
N LEU A 454 0.52 -1.50 15.73
CA LEU A 454 -0.56 -1.86 16.64
C LEU A 454 -0.61 -0.93 17.85
N GLU A 455 0.53 -0.71 18.53
CA GLU A 455 0.61 0.19 19.67
C GLU A 455 0.13 1.62 19.33
N ARG A 456 0.57 2.14 18.18
CA ARG A 456 0.20 3.49 17.73
C ARG A 456 -1.29 3.61 17.41
N ALA A 457 -1.86 2.60 16.75
CA ALA A 457 -3.27 2.61 16.34
C ALA A 457 -4.22 2.31 17.50
N ALA A 458 -3.91 1.29 18.30
CA ALA A 458 -4.71 0.89 19.46
C ALA A 458 -4.69 1.96 20.56
N GLY A 459 -3.59 2.70 20.72
CA GLY A 459 -3.41 3.66 21.81
C GLY A 459 -3.12 2.97 23.14
N THR A 460 -3.25 3.71 24.24
CA THR A 460 -2.95 3.23 25.60
C THR A 460 -3.96 2.18 26.07
N SER A 461 -3.70 1.55 27.22
CA SER A 461 -4.62 0.59 27.86
C SER A 461 -6.01 1.17 28.17
N ALA A 462 -6.14 2.49 28.28
CA ALA A 462 -7.40 3.19 28.49
C ALA A 462 -8.17 3.51 27.18
N ALA A 463 -7.65 3.08 26.02
CA ALA A 463 -8.30 3.34 24.74
C ALA A 463 -9.62 2.56 24.61
N ALA A 464 -10.58 3.15 23.91
CA ALA A 464 -11.87 2.51 23.65
C ALA A 464 -11.69 1.17 22.89
N PRO A 465 -12.51 0.14 23.18
CA PRO A 465 -12.34 -1.20 22.58
C PRO A 465 -12.31 -1.21 21.06
N TRP A 466 -13.08 -0.35 20.39
CA TRP A 466 -13.09 -0.24 18.93
C TRP A 466 -11.73 0.20 18.37
N ARG A 467 -10.97 1.04 19.09
CA ARG A 467 -9.62 1.47 18.66
C ARG A 467 -8.63 0.32 18.76
N VAL A 468 -8.74 -0.48 19.82
CA VAL A 468 -7.89 -1.68 20.00
C VAL A 468 -8.16 -2.68 18.87
N LEU A 469 -9.42 -2.94 18.56
CA LEU A 469 -9.81 -3.81 17.45
C LEU A 469 -9.35 -3.25 16.09
N ALA A 470 -9.52 -1.95 15.86
CA ALA A 470 -9.04 -1.30 14.64
C ALA A 470 -7.51 -1.36 14.51
N GLY A 471 -6.78 -1.20 15.61
CA GLY A 471 -5.33 -1.35 15.63
C GLY A 471 -4.89 -2.78 15.35
N LEU A 472 -5.57 -3.77 15.94
CA LEU A 472 -5.32 -5.19 15.69
C LEU A 472 -5.57 -5.54 14.22
N ALA A 473 -6.69 -5.10 13.66
CA ALA A 473 -7.03 -5.29 12.27
C ALA A 473 -5.99 -4.63 11.35
N LEU A 474 -5.64 -3.36 11.60
CA LEU A 474 -4.66 -2.63 10.80
C LEU A 474 -3.30 -3.33 10.80
N SER A 475 -2.79 -3.70 11.98
CA SER A 475 -1.50 -4.39 12.09
C SER A 475 -1.53 -5.75 11.40
N SER A 476 -2.61 -6.52 11.56
CA SER A 476 -2.71 -7.88 11.01
C SER A 476 -2.88 -7.87 9.49
N LEU A 477 -3.65 -6.92 8.96
CA LEU A 477 -3.85 -6.76 7.52
C LEU A 477 -2.58 -6.26 6.82
N LEU A 478 -1.84 -5.33 7.42
CA LEU A 478 -0.55 -4.89 6.86
C LEU A 478 0.50 -6.00 6.91
N PHE A 479 0.50 -6.82 7.95
CA PHE A 479 1.35 -8.00 8.03
C PHE A 479 0.97 -9.04 6.97
N ALA A 480 -0.33 -9.33 6.82
CA ALA A 480 -0.85 -10.23 5.80
C ALA A 480 -0.47 -9.82 4.38
N ALA A 481 -0.45 -8.52 4.09
CA ALA A 481 -0.12 -7.99 2.77
C ALA A 481 1.33 -8.26 2.33
N LEU A 482 2.23 -8.61 3.26
CA LEU A 482 3.61 -9.00 2.94
C LEU A 482 3.78 -10.49 2.64
N HIS A 483 2.74 -11.29 2.86
CA HIS A 483 2.83 -12.74 2.74
C HIS A 483 2.01 -13.22 1.55
N ASP A 484 2.59 -14.11 0.74
CA ASP A 484 1.89 -14.72 -0.40
C ASP A 484 0.58 -15.39 0.04
N ARG A 485 0.63 -16.09 1.18
CA ARG A 485 -0.54 -16.68 1.85
C ARG A 485 -1.22 -15.67 2.77
N TRP A 486 -1.83 -14.63 2.17
CA TRP A 486 -2.40 -13.50 2.89
C TRP A 486 -3.38 -13.91 4.00
N LEU A 487 -4.20 -14.95 3.82
CA LEU A 487 -5.14 -15.40 4.86
C LEU A 487 -4.43 -16.03 6.07
N ALA A 488 -3.43 -16.89 5.83
CA ALA A 488 -2.60 -17.46 6.89
C ALA A 488 -1.79 -16.35 7.59
N GLY A 489 -1.27 -15.40 6.81
CA GLY A 489 -0.61 -14.19 7.31
C GLY A 489 -1.53 -13.36 8.21
N ALA A 490 -2.80 -13.16 7.82
CA ALA A 490 -3.77 -12.43 8.63
C ALA A 490 -4.08 -13.14 9.95
N ALA A 491 -4.26 -14.46 9.92
CA ALA A 491 -4.51 -15.25 11.12
C ALA A 491 -3.32 -15.25 12.10
N ALA A 492 -2.09 -15.43 11.58
CA ALA A 492 -0.86 -15.28 12.37
C ALA A 492 -0.70 -13.84 12.91
N GLY A 493 -1.04 -12.84 12.08
CA GLY A 493 -1.17 -11.43 12.41
C GLY A 493 -1.99 -11.20 13.67
N VAL A 494 -3.21 -11.75 13.69
CA VAL A 494 -4.13 -11.66 14.81
C VAL A 494 -3.58 -12.39 16.03
N ALA A 495 -3.06 -13.61 15.87
CA ALA A 495 -2.53 -14.41 16.98
C ALA A 495 -1.39 -13.69 17.72
N PHE A 496 -0.36 -13.24 17.00
CA PHE A 496 0.76 -12.51 17.60
C PHE A 496 0.32 -11.13 18.13
N GLY A 497 -0.62 -10.47 17.45
CA GLY A 497 -1.21 -9.21 17.92
C GLY A 497 -1.96 -9.36 19.26
N LEU A 498 -2.70 -10.45 19.46
CA LEU A 498 -3.38 -10.75 20.72
C LEU A 498 -2.39 -11.02 21.86
N LEU A 499 -1.30 -11.77 21.58
CA LEU A 499 -0.21 -11.96 22.55
C LEU A 499 0.41 -10.62 22.96
N TYR A 500 0.67 -9.74 21.99
CA TYR A 500 1.19 -8.41 22.26
C TYR A 500 0.20 -7.57 23.08
N LEU A 501 -1.11 -7.58 22.76
CA LEU A 501 -2.10 -6.80 23.50
C LEU A 501 -2.24 -7.25 24.96
N ARG A 502 -1.96 -8.52 25.26
CA ARG A 502 -1.97 -9.08 26.62
C ARG A 502 -0.90 -8.46 27.53
N THR A 503 0.32 -8.27 27.01
CA THR A 503 1.48 -7.87 27.84
C THR A 503 2.03 -6.48 27.49
N ARG A 504 1.70 -5.96 26.30
CA ARG A 504 2.28 -4.76 25.67
C ARG A 504 3.82 -4.81 25.61
N ARG A 505 4.36 -6.04 25.53
CA ARG A 505 5.79 -6.33 25.40
C ARG A 505 5.99 -7.20 24.16
N PRO A 506 6.98 -6.90 23.30
CA PRO A 506 7.16 -7.66 22.06
C PRO A 506 7.76 -9.05 22.27
N GLY A 507 8.46 -9.31 23.39
CA GLY A 507 9.19 -10.56 23.62
C GLY A 507 8.39 -11.85 23.41
N GLY A 508 7.18 -11.92 23.98
CA GLY A 508 6.31 -13.09 23.82
C GLY A 508 5.89 -13.33 22.36
N ALA A 509 5.49 -12.28 21.64
CA ALA A 509 5.12 -12.38 20.23
C ALA A 509 6.32 -12.75 19.34
N VAL A 510 7.50 -12.17 19.60
CA VAL A 510 8.75 -12.49 18.91
C VAL A 510 9.09 -13.97 19.08
N GLN A 511 9.10 -14.49 20.31
CA GLN A 511 9.43 -15.90 20.54
C GLN A 511 8.39 -16.85 19.95
N ALA A 512 7.10 -16.52 20.03
CA ALA A 512 6.04 -17.30 19.39
C ALA A 512 6.28 -17.41 17.88
N HIS A 513 6.63 -16.29 17.24
CA HIS A 513 6.91 -16.23 15.81
C HIS A 513 8.23 -16.96 15.46
N MET A 514 9.31 -16.79 16.24
CA MET A 514 10.55 -17.55 16.08
C MET A 514 10.30 -19.06 16.14
N LEU A 515 9.52 -19.52 17.14
CA LEU A 515 9.18 -20.93 17.28
C LEU A 515 8.35 -21.43 16.10
N ALA A 516 7.39 -20.62 15.63
CA ALA A 516 6.59 -20.99 14.47
C ALA A 516 7.48 -21.22 13.23
N ASN A 517 8.39 -20.28 12.97
CA ASN A 517 9.30 -20.35 11.84
C ASN A 517 10.35 -21.45 12.01
N ALA A 518 10.80 -21.74 13.23
CA ALA A 518 11.70 -22.85 13.51
C ALA A 518 11.06 -24.21 13.19
N ILE A 519 9.79 -24.40 13.55
CA ILE A 519 9.04 -25.63 13.24
C ILE A 519 8.85 -25.76 11.72
N ILE A 520 8.43 -24.68 11.05
CA ILE A 520 8.27 -24.68 9.58
C ILE A 520 9.61 -24.98 8.90
N ALA A 521 10.71 -24.40 9.37
CA ALA A 521 12.05 -24.64 8.85
C ALA A 521 12.53 -26.08 9.07
N ALA A 522 12.25 -26.67 10.24
CA ALA A 522 12.55 -28.07 10.50
C ALA A 522 11.80 -29.00 9.52
N VAL A 523 10.53 -28.71 9.23
CA VAL A 523 9.74 -29.46 8.24
C VAL A 523 10.28 -29.25 6.82
N ALA A 524 10.69 -28.03 6.47
CA ALA A 524 11.31 -27.72 5.18
C ALA A 524 12.57 -28.55 4.94
N ILE A 525 13.46 -28.62 5.94
CA ILE A 525 14.69 -29.43 5.86
C ILE A 525 14.35 -30.92 5.80
N ALA A 526 13.44 -31.40 6.65
CA ALA A 526 13.07 -32.82 6.71
C ALA A 526 12.42 -33.32 5.41
N THR A 527 11.66 -32.46 4.74
CA THR A 527 11.00 -32.78 3.46
C THR A 527 11.81 -32.37 2.23
N MET A 528 12.99 -31.77 2.42
CA MET A 528 13.81 -31.17 1.35
C MET A 528 13.04 -30.15 0.49
N ASN A 529 12.02 -29.52 1.09
CA ASN A 529 11.17 -28.53 0.44
C ASN A 529 11.52 -27.13 0.96
N TYR A 530 12.49 -26.51 0.30
CA TYR A 530 12.98 -25.18 0.67
C TYR A 530 12.02 -24.04 0.32
N ASP A 531 10.95 -24.29 -0.44
CA ASP A 531 9.91 -23.29 -0.73
C ASP A 531 9.08 -22.92 0.52
N LEU A 532 9.18 -23.73 1.59
CA LEU A 532 8.51 -23.47 2.85
C LEU A 532 9.18 -22.36 3.70
N ILE A 533 10.45 -22.03 3.47
CA ILE A 533 11.21 -21.06 4.29
C ILE A 533 11.69 -19.85 3.53
#